data_AF-A0A934Y9Z0-F1
#
_entry.id   AF-A0A934Y9Z0-F1
#
_cell.length_a   1.000
_cell.length_b   1.000
_cell.length_c   1.000
_cell.angle_alpha   90.00
_cell.angle_beta   90.00
_cell.angle_gamma   90.00
#
_symmetry.space_group_name_H-M   'P 1'
#
loop_
_entity.id
_entity.type
_entity.pdbx_description
1 polymer ?
#
loop_
_entity_poly.entity_id
_entity_poly.type
_entity_poly.pdbx_seq_one_letter_code
_entity_poly.pdbx_strand_id
1 'polypeptide(L)'
;MQFKYIITLIFCLNIFLACNTSRKTMVASSVPEPDEKKETTAVKQLSKPEEKPTEPAPTILSGMSILSPAANQGLPTFVIPYEVVSAPGEKQLMAMQEKYQGITIETLRLGHELFNVTCTGCHEQKSIYARTEESWHIIVDDMAMLAELNDIEKDAVMKYVLSVKATQNSTKIDE
;
A
#
# COMPACT_ATOMS: atom_id res chain seq x y z
N MET A 1 25.35 22.76 -26.83
CA MET A 1 24.54 21.88 -25.94
C MET A 1 23.20 21.42 -26.55
N GLN A 2 22.75 21.96 -27.69
CA GLN A 2 21.44 21.64 -28.29
C GLN A 2 21.39 20.28 -29.04
N PHE A 3 22.54 19.73 -29.46
CA PHE A 3 22.57 18.52 -30.31
C PHE A 3 22.28 17.21 -29.54
N LYS A 4 22.54 17.18 -28.23
CA LYS A 4 22.27 16.00 -27.38
C LYS A 4 20.76 15.79 -27.17
N TYR A 5 19.99 16.87 -27.06
CA TYR A 5 18.54 16.82 -26.89
C TYR A 5 17.80 16.31 -28.12
N ILE A 6 18.30 16.61 -29.32
CA ILE A 6 17.69 16.15 -30.58
C ILE A 6 17.85 14.64 -30.76
N ILE A 7 19.03 14.08 -30.42
CA ILE A 7 19.27 12.63 -30.52
C ILE A 7 18.40 11.84 -29.51
N THR A 8 18.25 12.35 -28.28
CA THR A 8 17.38 11.73 -27.26
C THR A 8 15.90 11.76 -27.68
N LEU A 9 15.42 12.85 -28.27
CA LEU A 9 14.04 12.95 -28.75
C LEU A 9 13.74 11.98 -29.90
N ILE A 10 14.68 11.78 -30.83
CA ILE A 10 14.52 10.82 -31.95
C ILE A 10 14.46 9.38 -31.42
N PHE A 11 15.25 9.03 -30.41
CA PHE A 11 15.22 7.69 -29.83
C PHE A 11 13.89 7.41 -29.09
N CYS A 12 13.33 8.40 -28.39
CA CYS A 12 12.04 8.24 -27.69
C CYS A 12 10.86 8.10 -28.67
N LEU A 13 10.87 8.78 -29.82
CA LEU A 13 9.79 8.68 -30.81
C LEU A 13 9.72 7.28 -31.47
N ASN A 14 10.86 6.60 -31.64
CA ASN A 14 10.88 5.27 -32.26
C ASN A 14 10.40 4.15 -31.31
N ILE A 15 10.52 4.33 -29.99
CA ILE A 15 10.05 3.34 -29.01
C ILE A 15 8.51 3.35 -28.92
N PHE A 16 7.86 4.50 -29.05
CA PHE A 16 6.39 4.58 -29.02
C PHE A 16 5.71 4.01 -30.27
N LEU A 17 6.40 3.95 -31.41
CA LEU A 17 5.82 3.43 -32.65
C LEU A 17 5.77 1.88 -32.69
N ALA A 18 6.55 1.20 -31.84
CA ALA A 18 6.62 -0.27 -31.83
C ALA A 18 5.52 -0.96 -30.97
N CYS A 19 4.74 -0.22 -30.17
CA CYS A 19 3.74 -0.81 -29.26
C CYS A 19 2.27 -0.67 -29.71
N ASN A 20 1.96 -0.10 -30.89
CA ASN A 20 0.58 0.16 -31.32
C ASN A 20 0.04 -0.77 -32.44
N THR A 21 0.53 -2.01 -32.54
CA THR A 21 0.05 -2.99 -33.54
C THR A 21 -0.36 -4.33 -32.94
N SER A 22 -1.02 -4.34 -31.77
CA SER A 22 -1.68 -5.55 -31.28
C SER A 22 -3.13 -5.27 -30.88
N ARG A 23 -3.98 -5.04 -31.90
CA ARG A 23 -5.43 -5.08 -31.75
C ARG A 23 -6.12 -5.37 -33.09
N LYS A 24 -6.32 -6.65 -33.42
CA LYS A 24 -7.52 -7.24 -34.06
C LYS A 24 -7.19 -8.55 -34.80
N THR A 25 -7.81 -9.64 -34.36
CA THR A 25 -8.50 -10.53 -35.29
C THR A 25 -9.64 -11.20 -34.54
N MET A 26 -10.86 -10.73 -34.81
CA MET A 26 -12.08 -11.46 -34.50
C MET A 26 -12.13 -12.66 -35.45
N VAL A 27 -12.21 -13.86 -34.91
CA VAL A 27 -12.64 -15.04 -35.68
C VAL A 27 -14.07 -15.33 -35.26
N ALA A 28 -14.99 -14.92 -36.13
CA ALA A 28 -16.29 -15.55 -36.24
C ALA A 28 -16.06 -16.96 -36.80
N SER A 29 -16.50 -17.99 -36.08
CA SER A 29 -16.65 -19.32 -36.66
C SER A 29 -17.93 -19.95 -36.16
N SER A 30 -18.65 -20.45 -37.14
CA SER A 30 -20.00 -20.97 -37.15
C SER A 30 -20.16 -22.28 -36.36
N VAL A 31 -21.32 -22.36 -35.70
CA VAL A 31 -22.16 -23.52 -35.37
C VAL A 31 -21.78 -24.82 -36.12
N PRO A 32 -21.66 -25.93 -35.39
CA PRO A 32 -22.72 -26.96 -35.45
C PRO A 32 -23.19 -27.45 -34.08
N GLU A 33 -24.52 -27.54 -33.93
CA GLU A 33 -25.20 -28.51 -33.05
C GLU A 33 -24.68 -29.93 -33.35
N PRO A 34 -24.50 -30.82 -32.34
CA PRO A 34 -25.63 -31.66 -31.97
C PRO A 34 -25.67 -32.15 -30.50
N ASP A 35 -26.90 -32.52 -30.11
CA ASP A 35 -27.31 -33.64 -29.26
C ASP A 35 -26.77 -33.75 -27.81
N GLU A 36 -27.68 -33.39 -26.90
CA GLU A 36 -28.31 -34.33 -25.97
C GLU A 36 -27.39 -35.40 -25.33
N LYS A 37 -26.96 -35.16 -24.09
CA LYS A 37 -27.10 -36.14 -22.99
C LYS A 37 -26.93 -35.50 -21.61
N LYS A 38 -28.10 -35.35 -20.99
CA LYS A 38 -28.41 -35.49 -19.56
C LYS A 38 -27.39 -36.30 -18.76
N GLU A 39 -26.69 -35.67 -17.84
CA GLU A 39 -26.37 -36.31 -16.55
C GLU A 39 -26.34 -35.28 -15.43
N THR A 40 -27.04 -35.64 -14.37
CA THR A 40 -27.38 -34.85 -13.20
C THR A 40 -26.56 -35.39 -12.04
N THR A 41 -25.65 -34.58 -11.50
CA THR A 41 -24.99 -34.86 -10.21
C THR A 41 -24.77 -33.52 -9.52
N ALA A 42 -25.75 -32.98 -8.81
CA ALA A 42 -26.06 -33.32 -7.42
C ALA A 42 -24.87 -33.12 -6.45
N VAL A 43 -24.87 -31.93 -5.85
CA VAL A 43 -24.63 -31.66 -4.42
C VAL A 43 -23.25 -32.04 -3.84
N LYS A 44 -22.44 -31.02 -3.52
CA LYS A 44 -22.03 -30.84 -2.11
C LYS A 44 -21.67 -29.40 -1.79
N GLN A 45 -22.69 -28.70 -1.33
CA GLN A 45 -22.64 -27.44 -0.58
C GLN A 45 -21.79 -27.69 0.68
N LEU A 46 -20.58 -27.15 0.72
CA LEU A 46 -19.69 -27.22 1.87
C LEU A 46 -20.16 -26.20 2.89
N SER A 47 -20.81 -26.70 3.94
CA SER A 47 -21.31 -25.94 5.08
C SER A 47 -20.16 -25.33 5.88
N LYS A 48 -20.19 -23.99 5.93
CA LYS A 48 -19.61 -23.10 6.93
C LYS A 48 -19.80 -23.64 8.37
N PRO A 49 -18.73 -23.79 9.18
CA PRO A 49 -18.86 -23.87 10.62
C PRO A 49 -19.12 -22.46 11.18
N GLU A 50 -20.28 -22.31 11.80
CA GLU A 50 -20.66 -21.15 12.60
C GLU A 50 -20.02 -21.31 13.98
N GLU A 51 -18.93 -20.58 14.23
CA GLU A 51 -18.27 -20.57 15.53
C GLU A 51 -18.98 -19.58 16.46
N LYS A 52 -19.53 -20.15 17.53
CA LYS A 52 -20.27 -19.49 18.59
C LYS A 52 -19.33 -18.57 19.40
N PRO A 53 -19.66 -17.29 19.61
CA PRO A 53 -18.93 -16.43 20.55
C PRO A 53 -19.09 -16.96 21.97
N THR A 54 -17.98 -17.36 22.59
CA THR A 54 -17.91 -17.66 24.02
C THR A 54 -17.29 -16.46 24.70
N GLU A 55 -18.14 -15.67 25.36
CA GLU A 55 -17.78 -14.54 26.20
C GLU A 55 -17.25 -15.04 27.56
N PRO A 56 -16.03 -14.68 27.98
CA PRO A 56 -15.62 -14.80 29.37
C PRO A 56 -15.97 -13.53 30.16
N ALA A 57 -16.66 -13.74 31.27
CA ALA A 57 -17.11 -12.75 32.25
C ALA A 57 -15.95 -11.92 32.87
N PRO A 58 -16.23 -10.68 33.34
CA PRO A 58 -15.23 -9.80 33.92
C PRO A 58 -14.85 -10.23 35.35
N THR A 59 -13.56 -10.50 35.59
CA THR A 59 -13.03 -10.64 36.95
C THR A 59 -12.54 -9.28 37.43
N ILE A 60 -13.27 -8.77 38.41
CA ILE A 60 -12.95 -7.61 39.23
C ILE A 60 -11.99 -8.10 40.31
N LEU A 61 -10.77 -7.57 40.39
CA LEU A 61 -10.06 -7.56 41.67
C LEU A 61 -9.27 -6.27 41.86
N SER A 62 -9.67 -5.64 42.94
CA SER A 62 -9.20 -4.39 43.51
C SER A 62 -7.78 -4.51 44.07
N GLY A 63 -7.01 -3.46 43.88
CA GLY A 63 -6.15 -2.88 44.92
C GLY A 63 -4.83 -3.58 45.21
N MET A 64 -3.72 -2.96 44.79
CA MET A 64 -2.55 -2.82 45.64
C MET A 64 -1.87 -1.47 45.44
N SER A 65 -1.58 -0.90 46.60
CA SER A 65 -1.01 0.40 46.89
C SER A 65 0.44 0.58 46.42
N ILE A 66 0.71 1.81 45.99
CA ILE A 66 1.82 2.69 46.39
C ILE A 66 3.19 2.03 46.56
N LEU A 67 4.14 2.41 45.69
CA LEU A 67 5.51 2.75 46.07
C LEU A 67 6.12 3.59 44.94
N SER A 68 6.25 4.89 45.20
CA SER A 68 6.96 5.85 44.35
C SER A 68 8.46 5.55 44.33
N PRO A 69 9.11 5.56 43.16
CA PRO A 69 10.56 5.74 43.08
C PRO A 69 10.91 7.20 42.82
N ALA A 70 12.07 7.55 43.36
CA ALA A 70 12.74 8.84 43.38
C ALA A 70 12.68 9.66 42.08
N ALA A 71 12.52 10.97 42.27
CA ALA A 71 12.71 12.01 41.28
C ALA A 71 14.14 11.95 40.70
N ASN A 72 14.29 11.24 39.59
CA ASN A 72 15.40 11.43 38.68
C ASN A 72 15.04 12.64 37.81
N GLN A 73 15.73 13.77 37.99
CA GLN A 73 15.56 14.93 37.12
C GLN A 73 16.14 14.59 35.75
N GLY A 74 15.32 13.89 34.96
CA GLY A 74 15.61 13.54 33.59
C GLY A 74 15.80 14.81 32.78
N LEU A 75 16.83 14.80 31.92
CA LEU A 75 16.95 15.74 30.81
C LEU A 75 15.59 15.89 30.12
N PRO A 76 15.25 17.10 29.62
CA PRO A 76 14.06 17.28 28.81
C PRO A 76 14.18 16.38 27.60
N THR A 77 13.53 15.22 27.68
CA THR A 77 13.35 14.34 26.53
C THR A 77 12.36 15.10 25.69
N PHE A 78 12.86 15.78 24.65
CA PHE A 78 12.04 16.36 23.62
C PHE A 78 11.35 15.19 22.92
N VAL A 79 10.19 14.81 23.43
CA VAL A 79 9.31 13.84 22.79
C VAL A 79 8.86 14.54 21.51
N ILE A 80 9.56 14.26 20.41
CA ILE A 80 9.06 14.65 19.10
C ILE A 80 7.71 13.96 18.98
N PRO A 81 6.61 14.69 18.77
CA PRO A 81 5.32 14.08 18.54
C PRO A 81 5.52 13.09 17.41
N TYR A 82 5.29 11.81 17.70
CA TYR A 82 5.23 10.81 16.68
C TYR A 82 4.17 11.29 15.68
N GLU A 83 4.63 11.69 14.50
CA GLU A 83 3.76 12.25 13.48
C GLU A 83 2.89 11.10 12.96
N VAL A 84 1.67 11.03 13.49
CA VAL A 84 0.72 9.98 13.14
C VAL A 84 0.37 10.16 11.67
N VAL A 85 0.91 9.30 10.82
CA VAL A 85 0.57 9.34 9.40
C VAL A 85 -0.85 8.81 9.24
N SER A 86 -1.76 9.70 8.86
CA SER A 86 -3.19 9.43 8.74
C SER A 86 -3.48 8.51 7.54
N ALA A 87 -4.67 7.89 7.57
CA ALA A 87 -5.16 7.11 6.45
C ALA A 87 -5.18 7.95 5.16
N PRO A 88 -4.88 7.34 4.00
CA PRO A 88 -4.87 8.04 2.72
C PRO A 88 -6.28 8.52 2.36
N GLY A 89 -6.37 9.71 1.78
CA GLY A 89 -7.61 10.30 1.28
C GLY A 89 -7.49 10.76 -0.17
N GLU A 90 -8.49 11.52 -0.61
CA GLU A 90 -8.61 11.96 -2.00
C GLU A 90 -7.42 12.80 -2.47
N LYS A 91 -6.85 13.63 -1.58
CA LYS A 91 -5.66 14.44 -1.90
C LYS A 91 -4.48 13.57 -2.31
N GLN A 92 -4.22 12.49 -1.56
CA GLN A 92 -3.16 11.53 -1.85
C GLN A 92 -3.43 10.76 -3.15
N LEU A 93 -4.69 10.37 -3.37
CA LEU A 93 -5.09 9.68 -4.60
C LEU A 93 -4.87 10.56 -5.84
N MET A 94 -5.41 11.78 -5.84
CA MET A 94 -5.27 12.73 -6.95
C MET A 94 -3.80 13.04 -7.26
N ALA A 95 -2.97 13.23 -6.23
CA ALA A 95 -1.53 13.51 -6.41
C ALA A 95 -0.78 12.36 -7.11
N MET A 96 -1.28 11.13 -7.00
CA MET A 96 -0.62 9.94 -7.57
C MET A 96 -1.17 9.55 -8.95
N GLN A 97 -2.40 9.94 -9.28
CA GLN A 97 -3.03 9.58 -10.57
C GLN A 97 -2.26 10.06 -11.80
N GLU A 98 -1.52 11.17 -11.69
CA GLU A 98 -0.67 11.68 -12.79
C GLU A 98 0.49 10.73 -13.10
N LYS A 99 1.09 10.13 -12.07
CA LYS A 99 2.26 9.26 -12.20
C LYS A 99 1.90 7.78 -12.35
N TYR A 100 0.79 7.34 -11.76
CA TYR A 100 0.39 5.93 -11.68
C TYR A 100 -1.03 5.74 -12.20
N GLN A 101 -1.16 5.40 -13.48
CA GLN A 101 -2.44 5.12 -14.10
C GLN A 101 -3.14 3.93 -13.43
N GLY A 102 -4.42 4.08 -13.11
CA GLY A 102 -5.21 3.03 -12.47
C GLY A 102 -4.94 2.82 -10.98
N ILE A 103 -4.18 3.71 -10.33
CA ILE A 103 -4.07 3.69 -8.87
C ILE A 103 -5.46 3.90 -8.24
N THR A 104 -5.74 3.13 -7.19
CA THR A 104 -7.01 3.20 -6.45
C THR A 104 -6.74 3.63 -5.02
N ILE A 105 -7.77 4.17 -4.35
CA ILE A 105 -7.68 4.46 -2.91
C ILE A 105 -7.39 3.19 -2.11
N GLU A 106 -7.82 2.02 -2.58
CA GLU A 106 -7.60 0.75 -1.89
C GLU A 106 -6.15 0.28 -1.95
N THR A 107 -5.45 0.57 -3.05
CA THR A 107 -4.01 0.37 -3.12
C THR A 107 -3.29 1.21 -2.08
N LEU A 108 -3.68 2.48 -1.91
CA LEU A 108 -3.09 3.35 -0.90
C LEU A 108 -3.45 2.88 0.51
N ARG A 109 -4.68 2.44 0.74
CA ARG A 109 -5.14 1.94 2.04
C ARG A 109 -4.38 0.67 2.45
N LEU A 110 -4.16 -0.25 1.51
CA LEU A 110 -3.33 -1.43 1.72
C LEU A 110 -1.89 -1.02 2.11
N GLY A 111 -1.29 -0.10 1.37
CA GLY A 111 0.04 0.41 1.67
C GLY A 111 0.14 1.07 3.04
N HIS A 112 -0.88 1.83 3.45
CA HIS A 112 -0.98 2.44 4.79
C HIS A 112 -1.03 1.39 5.90
N GLU A 113 -1.85 0.36 5.72
CA GLU A 113 -1.99 -0.74 6.68
C GLU A 113 -0.66 -1.48 6.88
N LEU A 114 -0.03 -1.88 5.77
CA LEU A 114 1.28 -2.54 5.78
C LEU A 114 2.38 -1.66 6.40
N PHE A 115 2.39 -0.36 6.08
CA PHE A 115 3.37 0.59 6.64
C PHE A 115 3.23 0.76 8.16
N ASN A 116 2.02 0.68 8.70
CA ASN A 116 1.78 0.84 10.14
C ASN A 116 1.92 -0.45 10.93
N VAL A 117 1.63 -1.60 10.33
CA VAL A 117 1.63 -2.90 11.01
C VAL A 117 2.87 -3.70 10.67
N THR A 118 3.09 -3.98 9.39
CA THR A 118 4.17 -4.86 8.94
C THR A 118 5.53 -4.19 9.03
N CYS A 119 5.66 -2.94 8.55
CA CYS A 119 6.94 -2.21 8.57
C CYS A 119 7.37 -1.76 9.99
N THR A 120 6.52 -1.95 11.00
CA THR A 120 6.81 -1.61 12.40
C THR A 120 7.04 -2.83 13.29
N GLY A 121 6.93 -4.05 12.73
CA GLY A 121 7.13 -5.29 13.47
C GLY A 121 8.56 -5.50 13.94
N CYS A 122 9.55 -4.96 13.22
CA CYS A 122 10.98 -5.15 13.50
C CYS A 122 11.65 -3.93 14.16
N HIS A 123 11.12 -2.72 13.95
CA HIS A 123 11.64 -1.49 14.52
C HIS A 123 10.53 -0.43 14.59
N GLU A 124 10.76 0.66 15.33
CA GLU A 124 9.85 1.81 15.34
C GLU A 124 9.56 2.34 13.93
N GLN A 125 8.36 2.89 13.73
CA GLN A 125 7.99 3.50 12.45
C GLN A 125 8.92 4.68 12.14
N LYS A 126 9.45 4.70 10.91
CA LYS A 126 10.30 5.78 10.43
C LYS A 126 9.46 6.86 9.76
N SER A 127 9.82 8.13 10.01
CA SER A 127 9.13 9.27 9.41
C SER A 127 9.27 9.28 7.89
N ILE A 128 8.14 9.28 7.18
CA ILE A 128 8.07 9.40 5.71
C ILE A 128 8.73 10.69 5.22
N TYR A 129 8.58 11.77 5.99
CA TYR A 129 9.02 13.11 5.65
C TYR A 129 10.53 13.32 5.81
N ALA A 130 11.18 12.52 6.67
CA ALA A 130 12.61 12.64 6.96
C ALA A 130 13.52 12.11 5.84
N ARG A 131 12.96 11.52 4.77
CA ARG A 131 13.67 10.82 3.71
C ARG A 131 13.23 11.30 2.33
N THR A 132 14.12 11.28 1.34
CA THR A 132 13.82 11.68 -0.04
C THR A 132 13.05 10.57 -0.77
N GLU A 133 12.37 10.90 -1.88
CA GLU A 133 11.63 9.91 -2.68
C GLU A 133 12.58 8.80 -3.19
N GLU A 134 13.77 9.16 -3.66
CA GLU A 134 14.76 8.21 -4.17
C GLU A 134 15.24 7.26 -3.08
N SER A 135 15.44 7.78 -1.86
CA SER A 135 15.86 6.94 -0.73
C SER A 135 14.79 5.94 -0.32
N TRP A 136 13.50 6.28 -0.50
CA TRP A 136 12.40 5.37 -0.17
C TRP A 136 12.38 4.14 -1.07
N HIS A 137 12.74 4.25 -2.34
CA HIS A 137 12.87 3.10 -3.24
C HIS A 137 13.81 2.04 -2.68
N ILE A 138 15.01 2.46 -2.28
CA ILE A 138 16.02 1.56 -1.71
C ILE A 138 15.54 0.98 -0.37
N ILE A 139 14.99 1.83 0.50
CA ILE A 139 14.53 1.41 1.84
C ILE A 139 13.42 0.37 1.73
N VAL A 140 12.41 0.61 0.89
CA VAL A 140 11.27 -0.32 0.75
C VAL A 140 11.70 -1.61 0.08
N ASP A 141 12.62 -1.58 -0.88
CA ASP A 141 13.16 -2.81 -1.48
C ASP A 141 13.88 -3.68 -0.43
N ASP A 142 14.75 -3.07 0.38
CA ASP A 142 15.46 -3.78 1.46
C ASP A 142 14.49 -4.32 2.53
N MET A 143 13.55 -3.49 2.97
CA MET A 143 12.61 -3.86 4.03
C MET A 143 11.54 -4.85 3.57
N ALA A 144 11.12 -4.82 2.30
CA ALA A 144 10.16 -5.76 1.75
C ALA A 144 10.70 -7.20 1.80
N MET A 145 11.99 -7.39 1.54
CA MET A 145 12.62 -8.70 1.67
C MET A 145 12.61 -9.19 3.12
N LEU A 146 12.95 -8.31 4.07
CA LEU A 146 13.03 -8.67 5.49
C LEU A 146 11.64 -8.87 6.13
N ALA A 147 10.63 -8.15 5.63
CA ALA A 147 9.26 -8.23 6.10
C ALA A 147 8.40 -9.20 5.28
N GLU A 148 9.03 -9.96 4.38
CA GLU A 148 8.39 -10.99 3.53
C GLU A 148 7.21 -10.46 2.70
N LEU A 149 7.26 -9.19 2.27
CA LEU A 149 6.24 -8.60 1.42
C LEU A 149 6.33 -9.16 0.00
N ASN A 150 5.19 -9.51 -0.57
CA ASN A 150 5.13 -9.84 -1.99
C ASN A 150 5.17 -8.56 -2.87
N ASP A 151 5.28 -8.72 -4.19
CA ASP A 151 5.43 -7.60 -5.12
C ASP A 151 4.26 -6.60 -5.08
N ILE A 152 3.03 -7.09 -4.86
CA ILE A 152 1.82 -6.24 -4.79
C ILE A 152 1.84 -5.42 -3.49
N GLU A 153 2.19 -6.04 -2.38
CA GLU A 153 2.30 -5.39 -1.08
C GLU A 153 3.42 -4.36 -1.05
N LYS A 154 4.58 -4.72 -1.60
CA LYS A 154 5.73 -3.80 -1.75
C LYS A 154 5.35 -2.57 -2.56
N ASP A 155 4.72 -2.77 -3.72
CA ASP A 155 4.25 -1.69 -4.58
C ASP A 155 3.18 -0.82 -3.90
N ALA A 156 2.26 -1.42 -3.13
CA ALA A 156 1.27 -0.69 -2.35
C ALA A 156 1.93 0.21 -1.28
N VAL A 157 2.90 -0.32 -0.52
CA VAL A 157 3.68 0.46 0.47
C VAL A 157 4.41 1.61 -0.21
N MET A 158 5.10 1.34 -1.33
CA MET A 158 5.81 2.36 -2.09
C MET A 158 4.87 3.50 -2.50
N LYS A 159 3.74 3.17 -3.14
CA LYS A 159 2.76 4.15 -3.60
C LYS A 159 2.16 4.95 -2.45
N TYR A 160 1.87 4.30 -1.32
CA TYR A 160 1.41 4.99 -0.13
C TYR A 160 2.43 6.02 0.36
N VAL A 161 3.69 5.63 0.55
CA VAL A 161 4.78 6.53 0.98
C VAL A 161 4.92 7.72 0.04
N LEU A 162 4.96 7.48 -1.28
CA LEU A 162 5.08 8.55 -2.27
C LEU A 162 3.85 9.47 -2.29
N SER A 163 2.65 8.95 -2.05
CA SER A 163 1.42 9.76 -1.99
C SER A 163 1.42 10.74 -0.81
N VAL A 164 1.93 10.28 0.35
CA VAL A 164 2.10 11.14 1.55
C VAL A 164 3.13 12.22 1.26
N LYS A 165 4.24 11.89 0.60
CA LYS A 165 5.26 12.87 0.21
C LYS A 165 4.73 13.90 -0.79
N ALA A 166 4.00 13.46 -1.80
CA ALA A 166 3.43 14.35 -2.82
C ALA A 166 2.46 15.38 -2.22
N THR A 167 1.80 15.04 -1.10
CA THR A 167 0.84 15.93 -0.42
C THR A 167 1.43 16.72 0.74
N GLN A 168 2.69 16.46 1.15
CA GLN A 168 3.34 17.10 2.30
C GLN A 168 3.30 18.65 2.26
N ASN A 169 3.46 19.23 1.07
CA ASN A 169 3.47 20.69 0.91
C ASN A 169 2.07 21.29 0.75
N SER A 170 1.05 20.47 0.46
CA SER A 170 -0.33 20.93 0.29
C SER A 170 -1.03 21.22 1.62
N THR A 171 -0.48 20.73 2.74
CA THR A 171 -1.03 20.93 4.09
C THR A 171 -0.50 22.19 4.77
N LYS A 172 0.56 22.82 4.24
CA LYS A 172 1.20 24.01 4.85
C LYS A 172 0.62 25.36 4.43
N ILE A 173 -0.39 25.39 3.55
CA ILE A 173 -0.93 26.63 2.96
C ILE A 173 -2.22 27.09 3.64
N ASP A 174 -2.83 26.28 4.51
CA ASP A 174 -4.17 26.53 5.07
C ASP A 174 -4.17 26.88 6.59
N GLU A 175 -3.03 27.27 7.18
CA GLU A 175 -2.92 27.65 8.61
C GLU A 175 -2.60 29.15 8.81
#